data_AF-A0A972DNE5-F1
#
_entry.id   AF-A0A972DNE5-F1
#
_cell.length_a   1.000
_cell.length_b   1.000
_cell.length_c   1.000
_cell.angle_alpha   90.00
_cell.angle_beta   90.00
_cell.angle_gamma   90.00
#
_symmetry.space_group_name_H-M   'P 1'
#
loop_
_entity.id
_entity.type
_entity.pdbx_description
1 polymer ?
#
loop_
_entity_poly.entity_id
_entity_poly.type
_entity_poly.pdbx_seq_one_letter_code
_entity_poly.pdbx_strand_id
1 'polypeptide(L)'
;MLRITCPGCQSKLNAKEKLIGQTRKCPKCGGDVLIQAPAAPAAEAENAAEDAPVVPVEPPQETEGLARVVPVANPPNELAPPNKYLICDRQRIIAVWEADGAGWQLKTPSGLISAKRNTEQIPQQGTFRLIELRITRGAESMYVSGIVCHELAPRWALPVIARGDNLILDKIVGPSGISRDQKLMVRRYLQDTFMPEVWRKREELVEFLSNEDIHTQGIV
;
A
#
# COMPACT_ATOMS: atom_id res chain seq x y z
N MET A 1 31.90 17.67 7.63
CA MET A 1 31.03 16.58 8.14
C MET A 1 30.13 16.18 7.00
N LEU A 2 30.11 14.89 6.68
CA LEU A 2 29.50 14.33 5.48
C LEU A 2 28.13 13.75 5.83
N ARG A 3 27.11 14.13 5.05
CA ARG A 3 25.73 13.70 5.29
C ARG A 3 25.43 12.50 4.40
N ILE A 4 25.22 11.34 5.01
CA ILE A 4 25.12 10.05 4.32
C ILE A 4 23.81 9.41 4.69
N THR A 5 23.08 8.91 3.71
CA THR A 5 21.81 8.23 3.93
C THR A 5 22.08 6.73 4.09
N CYS A 6 21.66 6.15 5.21
CA CYS A 6 21.75 4.71 5.41
C CYS A 6 20.84 3.98 4.40
N PRO A 7 21.33 3.02 3.60
CA PRO A 7 20.49 2.27 2.66
C PRO A 7 19.45 1.38 3.35
N GLY A 8 19.72 0.92 4.58
CA GLY A 8 18.82 0.02 5.30
C GLY A 8 17.63 0.70 5.98
N CYS A 9 17.79 1.90 6.53
CA CYS A 9 16.70 2.60 7.25
C CYS A 9 16.44 4.02 6.78
N GLN A 10 17.12 4.45 5.71
CA GLN A 10 17.03 5.78 5.10
C GLN A 10 17.26 6.95 6.07
N SER A 11 17.85 6.67 7.24
CA SER A 11 18.19 7.71 8.22
C SER A 11 19.39 8.52 7.72
N LYS A 12 19.30 9.84 7.86
CA LYS A 12 20.40 10.78 7.57
C LYS A 12 21.44 10.67 8.69
N LEU A 13 22.62 10.16 8.38
CA LEU A 13 23.76 10.02 9.28
C LEU A 13 24.79 11.12 9.00
N ASN A 14 25.46 11.58 10.04
CA ASN A 14 26.59 12.49 9.93
C ASN A 14 27.86 11.67 10.16
N ALA A 15 28.73 11.60 9.16
CA ALA A 15 30.02 10.91 9.24
C ALA A 15 31.18 11.90 9.05
N LYS A 16 32.35 11.60 9.60
CA LYS A 16 33.56 12.37 9.31
C LYS A 16 34.12 11.96 7.96
N GLU A 17 34.68 12.91 7.20
CA GLU A 17 35.31 12.66 5.89
C GLU A 17 36.43 11.63 5.94
N LYS A 18 37.12 11.48 7.08
CA LYS A 18 38.14 10.43 7.30
C LYS A 18 37.61 8.99 7.21
N LEU A 19 36.28 8.80 7.15
CA LEU A 19 35.65 7.49 7.10
C LEU A 19 35.16 7.12 5.69
N ILE A 20 35.43 7.95 4.68
CA ILE A 20 35.07 7.67 3.28
C ILE A 20 35.73 6.34 2.85
N GLY A 21 34.96 5.45 2.23
CA GLY A 21 35.37 4.12 1.79
C GLY A 21 35.22 3.01 2.84
N GLN A 22 34.83 3.32 4.09
CA GLN A 22 34.60 2.30 5.12
C GLN A 22 33.12 1.93 5.26
N THR A 23 32.87 0.64 5.46
CA THR A 23 31.56 0.10 5.83
C THR A 23 31.38 0.14 7.35
N ARG A 24 30.32 0.79 7.83
CA ARG A 24 30.01 0.93 9.26
C ARG A 24 28.55 0.62 9.56
N LYS A 25 28.30 0.07 10.75
CA LYS A 25 26.94 -0.20 11.21
C LYS A 25 26.19 1.09 11.50
N CYS A 26 24.99 1.19 10.96
CA CYS A 26 24.06 2.27 11.24
C CYS A 26 23.62 2.21 12.71
N PRO A 27 23.76 3.28 13.50
CA PRO A 27 23.33 3.29 14.90
C PRO A 27 21.80 3.22 15.08
N LYS A 28 21.03 3.40 14.00
CA LYS A 28 19.55 3.37 14.03
C LYS A 28 18.94 2.01 13.69
N CYS A 29 19.61 1.20 12.88
CA CYS A 29 19.08 -0.09 12.43
C CYS A 29 20.08 -1.25 12.47
N GLY A 30 21.33 -1.00 12.84
CA GLY A 30 22.40 -2.00 12.86
C GLY A 30 22.93 -2.44 11.50
N GLY A 31 22.29 -2.03 10.39
CA GLY A 31 22.66 -2.38 9.03
C GLY A 31 23.95 -1.72 8.56
N ASP A 32 24.68 -2.39 7.67
CA ASP A 32 25.96 -1.91 7.15
C ASP A 32 25.78 -0.74 6.16
N VAL A 33 26.52 0.34 6.39
CA VAL A 33 26.48 1.59 5.61
C VAL A 33 27.87 1.88 5.09
N LEU A 34 28.03 1.85 3.77
CA LEU A 34 29.24 2.32 3.11
C LEU A 34 29.24 3.85 3.08
N ILE A 35 30.29 4.47 3.62
CA ILE A 35 30.43 5.92 3.67
C ILE A 35 31.08 6.38 2.35
N GLN A 36 30.30 6.98 1.45
CA GLN A 36 30.79 7.55 0.19
C GLN A 36 30.89 9.08 0.27
N ALA A 37 31.85 9.68 -0.45
CA ALA A 37 31.93 11.13 -0.60
C ALA A 37 30.77 11.65 -1.47
N PRO A 38 30.20 12.83 -1.20
CA PRO A 38 29.16 13.39 -2.05
C PRO A 38 29.84 13.92 -3.32
N ALA A 39 29.42 13.44 -4.48
CA ALA A 39 29.82 14.03 -5.76
C ALA A 39 29.29 15.48 -5.82
N ALA A 40 30.18 16.43 -6.08
CA ALA A 40 29.82 17.83 -6.25
C ALA A 40 28.93 18.00 -7.51
N PRO A 41 27.89 18.86 -7.47
CA PRO A 41 27.10 19.20 -8.65
C PRO A 41 27.85 20.28 -9.45
N ALA A 42 28.21 19.98 -10.70
CA ALA A 42 28.64 20.99 -11.66
C ALA A 42 27.49 21.27 -12.63
N ALA A 43 26.95 22.49 -12.56
CA ALA A 43 26.05 23.05 -13.54
C ALA A 43 26.86 23.89 -14.56
N GLU A 44 26.56 23.63 -15.84
CA GLU A 44 26.47 24.56 -16.98
C GLU A 44 27.70 25.39 -17.45
N ALA A 45 28.17 25.11 -18.67
CA ALA A 45 28.52 26.12 -19.69
C ALA A 45 28.52 25.50 -21.10
N GLU A 46 27.85 26.17 -22.03
CA GLU A 46 27.61 25.81 -23.44
C GLU A 46 28.81 26.00 -24.38
N ASN A 47 28.65 25.36 -25.56
CA ASN A 47 29.25 25.60 -26.89
C ASN A 47 30.64 25.00 -27.22
N ALA A 48 30.63 23.94 -28.05
CA ALA A 48 31.15 23.99 -29.42
C ALA A 48 30.75 22.72 -30.17
N ALA A 49 30.35 22.90 -31.43
CA ALA A 49 29.88 21.88 -32.35
C ALA A 49 30.94 20.84 -32.73
N GLU A 50 30.45 19.66 -33.09
CA GLU A 50 30.76 18.91 -34.33
C GLU A 50 31.10 17.42 -34.11
N ASP A 51 30.33 16.63 -34.85
CA ASP A 51 30.54 15.27 -35.34
C ASP A 51 29.94 14.04 -34.59
N ALA A 52 29.33 13.18 -35.41
CA ALA A 52 28.43 12.04 -35.16
C ALA A 52 29.13 10.81 -34.50
N PRO A 53 28.44 9.70 -34.13
CA PRO A 53 27.04 9.32 -34.37
C PRO A 53 26.22 8.90 -33.12
N VAL A 54 24.91 9.01 -33.27
CA VAL A 54 23.90 8.56 -32.30
C VAL A 54 23.86 7.03 -32.25
N VAL A 55 24.43 6.45 -31.20
CA VAL A 55 24.06 5.09 -30.77
C VAL A 55 22.83 5.26 -29.87
N PRO A 56 21.66 4.68 -30.19
CA PRO A 56 20.52 4.73 -29.30
C PRO A 56 20.89 3.98 -28.02
N VAL A 57 21.12 4.71 -26.93
CA VAL A 57 21.21 4.09 -25.60
C VAL A 57 19.77 3.77 -25.22
N GLU A 58 19.38 2.53 -25.50
CA GLU A 58 18.22 1.89 -24.89
C GLU A 58 18.27 2.13 -23.38
N PRO A 59 17.16 2.53 -22.74
CA PRO A 59 17.14 2.71 -21.30
C PRO A 59 17.51 1.37 -20.64
N PRO A 60 18.40 1.36 -19.63
CA PRO A 60 18.93 0.14 -19.05
C PRO A 60 17.78 -0.71 -18.51
N GLN A 61 17.49 -1.79 -19.24
CA GLN A 61 16.82 -2.95 -18.72
C GLN A 61 17.82 -3.62 -17.78
N GLU A 62 17.43 -3.74 -16.50
CA GLU A 62 17.76 -4.84 -15.57
C GLU A 62 17.71 -4.33 -14.12
N THR A 63 16.60 -4.61 -13.45
CA THR A 63 16.66 -5.38 -12.19
C THR A 63 15.49 -6.35 -12.19
N GLU A 64 15.79 -7.61 -12.48
CA GLU A 64 14.92 -8.74 -12.17
C GLU A 64 14.68 -8.82 -10.66
N GLY A 65 13.45 -9.15 -10.25
CA GLY A 65 13.18 -9.71 -8.92
C GLY A 65 12.13 -9.02 -8.03
N LEU A 66 11.50 -7.93 -8.45
CA LEU A 66 10.29 -7.42 -7.81
C LEU A 66 9.19 -7.40 -8.87
N ALA A 67 8.29 -8.39 -8.83
CA ALA A 67 7.06 -8.32 -9.59
C ALA A 67 6.36 -7.00 -9.24
N ARG A 68 6.49 -6.04 -10.16
CA ARG A 68 5.94 -4.71 -10.06
C ARG A 68 4.43 -4.89 -10.12
N VAL A 69 3.75 -4.70 -8.99
CA VAL A 69 2.28 -4.72 -8.92
C VAL A 69 1.78 -3.72 -9.96
N VAL A 70 1.18 -4.21 -11.03
CA VAL A 70 0.59 -3.37 -12.08
C VAL A 70 -0.71 -2.81 -11.54
N PRO A 71 -0.92 -1.49 -11.52
CA PRO A 71 -2.14 -0.92 -11.03
C PRO A 71 -3.31 -1.31 -11.94
N VAL A 72 -4.31 -1.99 -11.38
CA VAL A 72 -5.56 -2.36 -12.05
C VAL A 72 -6.59 -1.22 -11.93
N ALA A 73 -6.45 -0.35 -10.92
CA ALA A 73 -7.26 0.86 -10.79
C ALA A 73 -6.55 1.97 -9.99
N ASN A 74 -6.95 3.22 -10.28
CA ASN A 74 -6.57 4.39 -9.50
C ASN A 74 -7.18 4.32 -8.09
N PRO A 75 -6.50 4.90 -7.07
CA PRO A 75 -7.07 5.02 -5.74
C PRO A 75 -8.36 5.84 -5.77
N PRO A 76 -9.35 5.50 -4.93
CA PRO A 76 -10.58 6.28 -4.83
C PRO A 76 -10.29 7.65 -4.20
N ASN A 77 -11.04 8.67 -4.65
CA ASN A 77 -10.97 10.02 -4.08
C ASN A 77 -11.92 10.20 -2.89
N GLU A 78 -12.91 9.32 -2.73
CA GLU A 78 -13.89 9.36 -1.65
C GLU A 78 -14.40 7.94 -1.35
N LEU A 79 -14.72 7.68 -0.08
CA LEU A 79 -15.44 6.50 0.36
C LEU A 79 -16.92 6.68 0.06
N ALA A 80 -17.38 6.10 -1.05
CA ALA A 80 -18.75 6.22 -1.50
C ALA A 80 -19.50 4.89 -1.49
N PRO A 81 -20.79 4.87 -1.11
CA PRO A 81 -21.68 3.73 -1.35
C PRO A 81 -21.91 3.54 -2.86
N PRO A 82 -22.23 2.32 -3.34
CA PRO A 82 -22.47 1.12 -2.55
C PRO A 82 -21.20 0.36 -2.15
N ASN A 83 -20.00 0.83 -2.52
CA ASN A 83 -18.75 0.14 -2.23
C ASN A 83 -18.53 -0.02 -0.72
N LYS A 84 -17.88 -1.11 -0.35
CA LYS A 84 -17.44 -1.38 1.03
C LYS A 84 -15.93 -1.27 1.11
N TYR A 85 -15.42 -0.83 2.25
CA TYR A 85 -13.99 -0.64 2.45
C TYR A 85 -13.53 -1.37 3.71
N LEU A 86 -12.45 -2.13 3.56
CA LEU A 86 -11.83 -2.88 4.64
C LEU A 86 -10.39 -2.41 4.83
N ILE A 87 -9.94 -2.39 6.07
CA ILE A 87 -8.54 -2.21 6.41
C ILE A 87 -8.07 -3.47 7.10
N CYS A 88 -7.00 -4.08 6.62
CA CYS A 88 -6.40 -5.26 7.24
C CYS A 88 -4.89 -5.10 7.44
N ASP A 89 -4.36 -5.85 8.41
CA ASP A 89 -2.94 -6.18 8.48
C ASP A 89 -2.70 -7.59 7.89
N ARG A 90 -1.62 -8.25 8.31
CA ARG A 90 -1.30 -9.62 7.90
C ARG A 90 -2.21 -10.68 8.54
N GLN A 91 -2.79 -10.40 9.70
CA GLN A 91 -3.44 -11.39 10.57
C GLN A 91 -4.95 -11.19 10.72
N ARG A 92 -5.45 -9.96 10.55
CA ARG A 92 -6.87 -9.63 10.75
C ARG A 92 -7.33 -8.44 9.91
N ILE A 93 -8.64 -8.40 9.67
CA ILE A 93 -9.35 -7.16 9.33
C ILE A 93 -9.39 -6.32 10.60
N ILE A 94 -8.82 -5.12 10.55
CA ILE A 94 -8.74 -4.17 11.66
C ILE A 94 -9.98 -3.28 11.67
N ALA A 95 -10.43 -2.81 10.51
CA ALA A 95 -11.56 -1.91 10.40
C ALA A 95 -12.39 -2.16 9.15
N VAL A 96 -13.67 -1.80 9.25
CA VAL A 96 -14.66 -1.83 8.18
C VAL A 96 -15.32 -0.46 8.13
N TRP A 97 -15.54 0.08 6.94
CA TRP A 97 -16.30 1.32 6.78
C TRP A 97 -17.76 1.00 6.46
N GLU A 98 -18.66 1.63 7.22
CA GLU A 98 -20.10 1.52 7.03
C GLU A 98 -20.69 2.86 6.56
N ALA A 99 -21.46 2.78 5.48
CA ALA A 99 -22.07 3.91 4.78
C ALA A 99 -23.31 4.52 5.47
N ASP A 100 -23.81 3.89 6.52
CA ASP A 100 -25.04 4.27 7.25
C ASP A 100 -24.83 5.41 8.26
N GLY A 101 -23.70 6.12 8.16
CA GLY A 101 -23.29 7.17 9.09
C GLY A 101 -22.51 6.66 10.30
N ALA A 102 -22.34 5.34 10.46
CA ALA A 102 -21.46 4.80 11.49
C ALA A 102 -19.97 5.04 11.16
N GLY A 103 -19.62 5.16 9.87
CA GLY A 103 -18.25 5.41 9.41
C GLY A 103 -17.32 4.24 9.72
N TRP A 104 -16.08 4.53 10.12
CA TRP A 104 -15.11 3.47 10.44
C TRP A 104 -15.44 2.76 11.77
N GLN A 105 -15.63 1.44 11.67
CA GLN A 105 -15.79 0.51 12.79
C GLN A 105 -14.56 -0.38 12.93
N LEU A 106 -13.99 -0.48 14.14
CA LEU A 106 -12.94 -1.43 14.47
C LEU A 106 -13.54 -2.81 14.67
N LYS A 107 -12.91 -3.83 14.08
CA LYS A 107 -13.28 -5.23 14.27
C LYS A 107 -12.55 -5.79 15.49
N THR A 108 -13.32 -6.12 16.52
CA THR A 108 -12.84 -6.78 17.73
C THR A 108 -13.43 -8.20 17.82
N PRO A 109 -12.93 -9.06 18.72
CA PRO A 109 -13.55 -10.37 18.96
C PRO A 109 -15.00 -10.28 19.43
N SER A 110 -15.39 -9.18 20.08
CA SER A 110 -16.75 -8.95 20.60
C SER A 110 -17.70 -8.29 19.60
N GLY A 111 -17.21 -7.87 18.43
CA GLY A 111 -18.03 -7.26 17.38
C GLY A 111 -17.40 -6.05 16.72
N LEU A 112 -18.24 -5.14 16.23
CA LEU A 112 -17.84 -3.88 15.63
C LEU A 112 -18.02 -2.74 16.64
N ILE A 113 -17.00 -1.91 16.80
CA ILE A 113 -17.04 -0.73 17.66
C ILE A 113 -16.56 0.51 16.91
N SER A 114 -17.13 1.69 17.20
CA SER A 114 -16.75 2.92 16.50
C SER A 114 -15.28 3.28 16.72
N ALA A 115 -14.53 3.47 15.64
CA ALA A 115 -13.13 3.90 15.70
C ALA A 115 -12.99 5.29 16.35
N LYS A 116 -13.91 6.20 16.04
CA LYS A 116 -13.96 7.57 16.59
C LYS A 116 -14.07 7.58 18.12
N ARG A 117 -14.74 6.58 18.71
CA ARG A 117 -14.95 6.49 20.17
C ARG A 117 -13.89 5.64 20.89
N ASN A 118 -13.08 4.87 20.15
CA ASN A 118 -12.13 3.89 20.70
C ASN A 118 -10.74 4.09 20.08
N THR A 119 -10.24 5.32 20.15
CA THR A 119 -8.99 5.74 19.47
C THR A 119 -7.74 5.03 19.97
N GLU A 120 -7.75 4.61 21.23
CA GLU A 120 -6.68 3.87 21.91
C GLU A 120 -6.49 2.46 21.36
N GLN A 121 -7.53 1.90 20.72
CA GLN A 121 -7.48 0.58 20.09
C GLN A 121 -6.99 0.64 18.64
N ILE A 122 -6.77 1.83 18.08
CA ILE A 122 -6.31 2.01 16.70
C ILE A 122 -4.78 1.84 16.65
N PRO A 123 -4.26 0.88 15.86
CA PRO A 123 -2.82 0.71 15.71
C PRO A 123 -2.15 1.96 15.12
N GLN A 124 -1.08 2.43 15.77
CA GLN A 124 -0.34 3.62 15.30
C GLN A 124 0.65 3.31 14.16
N GLN A 125 1.09 2.06 14.05
CA GLN A 125 2.04 1.61 13.04
C GLN A 125 1.80 0.14 12.69
N GLY A 126 2.19 -0.26 11.48
CA GLY A 126 2.04 -1.63 10.97
C GLY A 126 2.08 -1.67 9.46
N THR A 127 1.92 -2.86 8.88
CA THR A 127 1.75 -3.03 7.43
C THR A 127 0.27 -3.19 7.16
N PHE A 128 -0.35 -2.16 6.57
CA PHE A 128 -1.79 -2.13 6.36
C PHE A 128 -2.14 -2.08 4.89
N ARG A 129 -3.25 -2.75 4.53
CA ARG A 129 -3.86 -2.69 3.21
C ARG A 129 -5.25 -2.10 3.33
N LEU A 130 -5.58 -1.19 2.42
CA LEU A 130 -6.96 -0.75 2.19
C LEU A 130 -7.52 -1.59 1.04
N ILE A 131 -8.69 -2.19 1.26
CA ILE A 131 -9.36 -3.03 0.28
C ILE A 131 -10.71 -2.38 -0.04
N GLU A 132 -10.90 -2.00 -1.30
CA GLU A 132 -12.17 -1.56 -1.86
C GLU A 132 -12.89 -2.79 -2.44
N LEU A 133 -14.07 -3.09 -1.90
CA LEU A 133 -15.03 -4.02 -2.50
C LEU A 133 -16.00 -3.22 -3.36
N ARG A 134 -15.84 -3.31 -4.67
CA ARG A 134 -16.70 -2.62 -5.63
C ARG A 134 -18.01 -3.36 -5.76
N ILE A 135 -19.10 -2.64 -5.56
CA ILE A 135 -20.45 -3.20 -5.62
C ILE A 135 -21.19 -2.56 -6.78
N THR A 136 -21.71 -3.38 -7.68
CA THR A 136 -22.49 -2.91 -8.82
C THR A 136 -23.96 -3.25 -8.59
N ARG A 137 -24.84 -2.27 -8.82
CA ARG A 137 -26.29 -2.49 -8.87
C ARG A 137 -26.64 -3.01 -10.26
N GLY A 138 -26.99 -4.29 -10.38
CA GLY A 138 -27.60 -4.84 -11.58
C GLY A 138 -29.09 -4.54 -11.64
N ALA A 139 -29.74 -4.98 -12.73
CA ALA A 139 -31.18 -4.80 -12.93
C ALA A 139 -32.03 -5.48 -11.84
N GLU A 140 -31.59 -6.64 -11.33
CA GLU A 140 -32.35 -7.46 -10.38
C GLU A 140 -31.68 -7.59 -9.00
N SER A 141 -30.36 -7.39 -8.91
CA SER A 141 -29.62 -7.54 -7.66
C SER A 141 -28.31 -6.76 -7.62
N MET A 142 -27.81 -6.49 -6.42
CA MET A 142 -26.45 -6.00 -6.21
C MET A 142 -25.48 -7.17 -6.15
N TYR A 143 -24.27 -6.97 -6.66
CA TYR A 143 -23.21 -7.96 -6.58
C TYR A 143 -21.83 -7.29 -6.46
N VAL A 144 -20.88 -8.00 -5.87
CA VAL A 144 -19.48 -7.56 -5.83
C VAL A 144 -18.89 -7.73 -7.22
N SER A 145 -18.61 -6.61 -7.87
CA SER A 145 -18.03 -6.56 -9.21
C SER A 145 -16.51 -6.63 -9.16
N GLY A 146 -15.87 -6.07 -8.14
CA GLY A 146 -14.41 -6.03 -8.09
C GLY A 146 -13.86 -5.93 -6.68
N ILE A 147 -12.57 -6.19 -6.57
CA ILE A 147 -11.78 -6.03 -5.35
C ILE A 147 -10.53 -5.28 -5.75
N VAL A 148 -10.25 -4.14 -5.14
CA VAL A 148 -9.04 -3.35 -5.41
C VAL A 148 -8.29 -3.12 -4.11
N CYS A 149 -6.98 -3.35 -4.11
CA CYS A 149 -6.15 -3.27 -2.93
C CYS A 149 -5.08 -2.17 -3.05
N HIS A 150 -4.84 -1.47 -1.96
CA HIS A 150 -3.89 -0.36 -1.86
C HIS A 150 -3.01 -0.53 -0.63
N GLU A 151 -1.74 -0.16 -0.76
CA GLU A 151 -0.82 -0.04 0.36
C GLU A 151 -1.09 1.24 1.14
N LEU A 152 -1.16 1.14 2.46
CA LEU A 152 -1.20 2.31 3.33
C LEU A 152 0.18 2.58 3.95
N ALA A 153 0.43 3.84 4.29
CA ALA A 153 1.66 4.25 4.95
C ALA A 153 1.91 3.45 6.26
N PRO A 154 3.15 3.00 6.54
CA PRO A 154 3.41 2.09 7.64
C PRO A 154 3.30 2.72 9.04
N ARG A 155 3.24 4.06 9.11
CA ARG A 155 3.13 4.83 10.35
C ARG A 155 2.06 5.87 10.21
N TRP A 156 1.26 6.04 11.26
CA TRP A 156 0.21 7.04 11.36
C TRP A 156 -0.87 7.00 10.28
N ALA A 157 -0.98 5.88 9.53
CA ALA A 157 -2.05 5.71 8.57
C ALA A 157 -3.40 5.57 9.26
N LEU A 158 -3.56 4.62 10.19
CA LEU A 158 -4.87 4.31 10.75
C LEU A 158 -5.45 5.35 11.71
N PRO A 159 -4.68 6.06 12.56
CA PRO A 159 -5.26 7.05 13.48
C PRO A 159 -6.10 8.15 12.83
N VAL A 160 -5.97 8.36 11.51
CA VAL A 160 -6.81 9.30 10.75
C VAL A 160 -8.29 8.90 10.70
N ILE A 161 -8.61 7.59 10.78
CA ILE A 161 -9.98 7.07 10.62
C ILE A 161 -10.91 7.51 11.75
N ALA A 162 -10.35 7.88 12.91
CA ALA A 162 -11.11 8.45 14.02
C ALA A 162 -11.49 9.93 13.80
N ARG A 163 -10.77 10.64 12.91
CA ARG A 163 -10.94 12.08 12.67
C ARG A 163 -11.83 12.38 11.47
N GLY A 164 -11.84 11.49 10.48
CA GLY A 164 -12.69 11.62 9.30
C GLY A 164 -12.55 10.41 8.39
N ASP A 165 -13.64 10.08 7.71
CA ASP A 165 -13.76 8.84 6.96
C ASP A 165 -12.80 8.79 5.77
N ASN A 166 -12.79 9.83 4.95
CA ASN A 166 -11.97 9.92 3.73
C ASN A 166 -10.48 10.15 4.00
N LEU A 167 -10.08 10.55 5.22
CA LEU A 167 -8.68 10.90 5.53
C LEU A 167 -7.70 9.72 5.39
N ILE A 168 -8.22 8.49 5.33
CA ILE A 168 -7.41 7.30 5.10
C ILE A 168 -6.91 7.21 3.65
N LEU A 169 -7.62 7.83 2.70
CA LEU A 169 -7.27 7.81 1.29
C LEU A 169 -5.96 8.56 1.04
N ASP A 170 -5.73 9.66 1.76
CA ASP A 170 -4.46 10.40 1.77
C ASP A 170 -3.26 9.60 2.32
N LYS A 171 -3.53 8.41 2.87
CA LYS A 171 -2.50 7.50 3.41
C LYS A 171 -2.17 6.37 2.46
N ILE A 172 -2.78 6.30 1.29
CA ILE A 172 -2.41 5.36 0.24
C ILE A 172 -1.05 5.76 -0.33
N VAL A 173 -0.11 4.82 -0.35
CA VAL A 173 1.24 5.02 -0.91
C VAL A 173 1.44 4.33 -2.25
N GLY A 174 0.54 3.42 -2.65
CA GLY A 174 0.61 2.77 -3.94
C GLY A 174 -0.38 1.60 -4.10
N PRO A 175 -0.42 0.97 -5.28
CA PRO A 175 -1.14 -0.27 -5.49
C PRO A 175 -0.49 -1.40 -4.68
N SER A 176 -1.30 -2.38 -4.28
CA SER A 176 -0.82 -3.55 -3.56
C SER A 176 -1.64 -4.77 -3.94
N GLY A 177 -1.00 -5.94 -4.08
CA GLY A 177 -1.72 -7.20 -3.95
C GLY A 177 -1.94 -7.60 -2.49
N ILE A 178 -2.58 -8.74 -2.28
CA ILE A 178 -2.87 -9.28 -0.95
C ILE A 178 -2.43 -10.73 -0.83
N SER A 179 -1.91 -11.10 0.34
CA SER A 179 -1.48 -12.46 0.64
C SER A 179 -2.65 -13.45 0.65
N ARG A 180 -2.33 -14.74 0.55
CA ARG A 180 -3.32 -15.83 0.69
C ARG A 180 -4.16 -15.70 1.98
N ASP A 181 -3.53 -15.40 3.10
CA ASP A 181 -4.23 -15.21 4.38
C ASP A 181 -5.20 -14.03 4.32
N GLN A 182 -4.78 -12.92 3.71
CA GLN A 182 -5.64 -11.75 3.50
C GLN A 182 -6.81 -12.05 2.57
N LYS A 183 -6.61 -12.83 1.50
CA LYS A 183 -7.69 -13.29 0.62
C LYS A 183 -8.70 -14.17 1.36
N LEU A 184 -8.22 -15.08 2.19
CA LEU A 184 -9.09 -15.91 3.04
C LEU A 184 -9.90 -15.05 4.03
N MET A 185 -9.28 -14.01 4.61
CA MET A 185 -9.99 -13.06 5.48
C MET A 185 -11.08 -12.28 4.74
N VAL A 186 -10.78 -11.78 3.53
CA VAL A 186 -11.76 -11.07 2.69
C VAL A 186 -12.89 -12.01 2.27
N ARG A 187 -12.57 -13.24 1.86
CA ARG A 187 -13.55 -14.26 1.52
C ARG A 187 -14.48 -14.59 2.68
N ARG A 188 -13.94 -14.74 3.90
CA ARG A 188 -14.75 -14.98 5.10
C ARG A 188 -15.64 -13.77 5.42
N TYR A 189 -15.10 -12.56 5.33
CA TYR A 189 -15.91 -11.35 5.49
C TYR A 189 -17.07 -11.31 4.49
N LEU A 190 -16.84 -11.65 3.22
CA LEU A 190 -17.89 -11.71 2.20
C LEU A 190 -18.96 -12.76 2.54
N GLN A 191 -18.55 -13.94 3.01
CA GLN A 191 -19.45 -15.01 3.45
C GLN A 191 -20.31 -14.60 4.65
N ASP A 192 -19.73 -13.88 5.60
CA ASP A 192 -20.42 -13.44 6.81
C ASP A 192 -21.37 -12.26 6.54
N THR A 193 -21.08 -11.43 5.53
CA THR A 193 -21.78 -10.16 5.28
C THR A 193 -22.82 -10.26 4.16
N PHE A 194 -22.58 -11.09 3.15
CA PHE A 194 -23.40 -11.13 1.94
C PHE A 194 -23.93 -12.54 1.64
N MET A 195 -25.12 -12.60 1.04
CA MET A 195 -25.62 -13.85 0.48
C MET A 195 -24.66 -14.36 -0.61
N PRO A 196 -24.50 -15.69 -0.77
CA PRO A 196 -23.56 -16.27 -1.73
C PRO A 196 -23.70 -15.70 -3.16
N GLU A 197 -24.93 -15.48 -3.63
CA GLU A 197 -25.24 -14.95 -4.97
C GLU A 197 -24.68 -13.55 -5.22
N VAL A 198 -24.48 -12.76 -4.16
CA VAL A 198 -23.98 -11.38 -4.26
C VAL A 198 -22.49 -11.36 -4.59
N TRP A 199 -21.69 -12.32 -4.12
CA TRP A 199 -20.23 -12.27 -4.31
C TRP A 199 -19.66 -13.44 -5.12
N ARG A 200 -20.41 -14.53 -5.34
CA ARG A 200 -19.98 -15.66 -6.18
C ARG A 200 -20.38 -15.53 -7.65
N LYS A 201 -21.08 -14.45 -8.03
CA LYS A 201 -21.58 -14.25 -9.39
C LYS A 201 -20.47 -14.19 -10.45
N ARG A 202 -19.29 -13.68 -10.10
CA ARG A 202 -18.11 -13.65 -10.97
C ARG A 202 -17.13 -14.74 -10.57
N GLU A 203 -16.84 -15.65 -11.50
CA GLU A 203 -15.87 -16.73 -11.30
C GLU A 203 -14.45 -16.18 -11.03
N GLU A 204 -14.05 -15.12 -11.76
CA GLU A 204 -12.78 -14.42 -11.57
C GLU A 204 -12.57 -13.93 -10.13
N LEU A 205 -13.64 -13.54 -9.43
CA LEU A 205 -13.56 -13.11 -8.04
C LEU A 205 -13.29 -14.29 -7.11
N VAL A 206 -13.97 -15.40 -7.36
CA VAL A 206 -13.76 -16.64 -6.60
C VAL A 206 -12.34 -17.18 -6.83
N GLU A 207 -11.87 -17.12 -8.07
CA GLU A 207 -10.50 -17.49 -8.45
C GLU A 207 -9.46 -16.59 -7.78
N PHE A 208 -9.63 -15.27 -7.88
CA PHE A 208 -8.73 -14.29 -7.26
C PHE A 208 -8.61 -14.52 -5.74
N LEU A 209 -9.72 -14.78 -5.06
CA LEU A 209 -9.75 -15.06 -3.61
C LEU A 209 -9.25 -16.46 -3.23
N SER A 210 -9.11 -17.38 -4.19
CA SER A 210 -8.68 -18.76 -3.94
C SER A 210 -7.23 -19.00 -4.35
N ASN A 211 -6.67 -18.18 -5.24
CA ASN A 211 -5.31 -18.33 -5.72
C ASN A 211 -4.25 -17.73 -4.76
N GLU A 212 -2.99 -18.12 -4.96
CA GLU A 212 -1.87 -17.70 -4.12
C GLU A 212 -1.15 -16.43 -4.61
N ASP A 213 -1.63 -15.82 -5.70
CA ASP A 213 -0.97 -14.67 -6.31
C ASP A 213 -1.03 -13.43 -5.40
N ILE A 214 0.14 -12.90 -5.07
CA ILE A 214 0.29 -11.71 -4.22
C ILE A 214 0.59 -10.44 -5.02
N HIS A 215 0.78 -10.54 -6.33
CA HIS A 215 1.22 -9.45 -7.19
C HIS A 215 0.08 -8.75 -7.92
N THR A 216 -1.08 -9.41 -8.05
CA THR A 216 -2.28 -8.77 -8.58
C THR A 216 -2.91 -7.82 -7.56
N GLN A 217 -3.07 -6.55 -7.94
CA GLN A 217 -3.70 -5.53 -7.09
C GLN A 217 -5.18 -5.83 -6.79
N GLY A 218 -5.81 -6.63 -7.65
CA GLY A 218 -7.24 -6.86 -7.58
C GLY A 218 -7.84 -7.23 -8.92
N ILE A 219 -9.17 -7.25 -8.94
CA ILE A 219 -9.99 -7.45 -10.13
C ILE A 219 -11.00 -6.31 -10.24
N VAL A 220 -11.32 -5.90 -11.47
CA VAL A 220 -12.28 -4.83 -11.77
C VAL A 220 -13.41 -5.34 -12.64
#